data_AF-A0AB36IYR3-F1
#
_entry.id   AF-A0AB36IYR3-F1
#
_cell.length_a   1.000
_cell.length_b   1.000
_cell.length_c   1.000
_cell.angle_alpha   90.00
_cell.angle_beta   90.00
_cell.angle_gamma   90.00
#
_symmetry.space_group_name_H-M   'P 1'
#
loop_
_entity.id
_entity.type
_entity.pdbx_description
1 polymer ?
#
loop_
_entity_poly.entity_id
_entity_poly.type
_entity_poly.pdbx_seq_one_letter_code
_entity_poly.pdbx_strand_id
1 'polypeptide(L)'
;MTGADGWIYSNHYRPFTRKWWQEWFRIPVRALRHWIERAARGYSQFDMWNGGDYLADVIAGTAYWHFVHNHGWPVRMTREEWLDILLEIHDGFSTRDEYDDLQIPDIAWDLLRENLNTIWD
;
A
#
# COMPACT_ATOMS: atom_id res chain seq x y z
N MET A 1 -8.47 -43.54 -18.08
CA MET A 1 -9.02 -43.07 -16.79
C MET A 1 -8.47 -41.68 -16.56
N THR A 2 -9.37 -40.72 -16.55
CA THR A 2 -9.16 -39.27 -16.65
C THR A 2 -8.69 -38.67 -15.33
N GLY A 3 -7.46 -38.15 -15.28
CA GLY A 3 -7.01 -37.25 -14.23
C GLY A 3 -7.48 -35.84 -14.56
N ALA A 4 -8.31 -35.28 -13.68
CA ALA A 4 -8.93 -33.99 -13.87
C ALA A 4 -7.90 -32.85 -13.68
N ASP A 5 -7.58 -32.15 -14.77
CA ASP A 5 -6.93 -30.85 -14.75
C ASP A 5 -7.90 -29.80 -14.20
N GLY A 6 -7.93 -29.68 -12.87
CA GLY A 6 -8.69 -28.66 -12.15
C GLY A 6 -8.03 -27.30 -12.26
N TRP A 7 -8.11 -26.67 -13.43
CA TRP A 7 -7.86 -25.24 -13.57
C TRP A 7 -8.99 -24.48 -12.87
N ILE A 8 -8.78 -24.13 -11.60
CA ILE A 8 -9.62 -23.14 -10.91
C ILE A 8 -9.29 -21.78 -11.55
N TYR A 9 -10.04 -21.43 -12.60
CA TYR A 9 -10.21 -20.02 -12.96
C TYR A 9 -10.92 -19.36 -11.79
N SER A 10 -10.14 -18.83 -10.84
CA SER A 10 -10.68 -17.93 -9.82
C SER A 10 -11.16 -16.68 -10.54
N ASN A 11 -12.45 -16.64 -10.85
CA ASN A 11 -13.16 -15.46 -11.31
C ASN A 11 -13.00 -14.35 -10.24
N HIS A 12 -11.93 -13.56 -10.35
CA HIS A 12 -11.72 -12.33 -9.58
C HIS A 12 -12.64 -11.24 -10.13
N TYR A 13 -13.95 -11.50 -10.17
CA TYR A 13 -14.92 -10.41 -10.24
C TYR A 13 -14.96 -9.78 -8.86
N ARG A 14 -14.10 -8.77 -8.64
CA ARG A 14 -14.30 -7.84 -7.52
C ARG A 14 -15.73 -7.29 -7.67
N PRO A 15 -16.62 -7.48 -6.69
CA PRO A 15 -17.98 -6.94 -6.82
C PRO A 15 -17.88 -5.44 -7.06
N PHE A 16 -18.68 -4.94 -8.02
CA PHE A 16 -18.88 -3.52 -8.30
C PHE A 16 -19.45 -2.83 -7.06
N THR A 17 -18.60 -2.58 -6.07
CA THR A 17 -18.95 -1.93 -4.81
C THR A 17 -18.91 -0.42 -4.98
N ARG A 18 -19.59 0.31 -4.10
CA ARG A 18 -19.57 1.79 -4.08
C ARG A 18 -18.14 2.37 -4.03
N LYS A 19 -17.19 1.65 -3.44
CA LYS A 19 -15.75 1.97 -3.44
C LYS A 19 -15.15 1.93 -4.85
N TRP A 20 -15.52 0.94 -5.67
CA TRP A 20 -15.03 0.81 -7.05
C TRP A 20 -15.46 1.98 -7.93
N TRP A 21 -16.72 2.41 -7.81
CA TRP A 21 -17.23 3.61 -8.49
C TRP A 21 -16.54 4.89 -8.02
N GLN A 22 -16.26 5.01 -6.72
CA GLN A 22 -15.51 6.15 -6.17
C GLN A 22 -14.08 6.21 -6.70
N GLU A 23 -13.37 5.07 -6.77
CA GLU A 23 -12.03 5.00 -7.36
C GLU A 23 -12.05 5.38 -8.85
N TRP A 24 -13.00 4.86 -9.62
CA TRP A 24 -13.11 5.14 -11.06
C TRP A 24 -13.39 6.61 -11.38
N PHE A 25 -14.20 7.30 -10.57
CA PHE A 25 -14.43 8.74 -10.73
C PHE A 25 -13.36 9.62 -10.08
N ARG A 26 -12.57 9.10 -9.12
CA ARG A 26 -11.43 9.84 -8.54
C ARG A 26 -10.28 10.02 -9.53
N ILE A 27 -10.03 9.04 -10.39
CA ILE A 27 -8.96 9.09 -11.42
C ILE A 27 -9.13 10.29 -12.38
N PRO A 28 -10.27 10.49 -13.05
CA PRO A 28 -10.46 11.63 -13.96
C PRO A 28 -10.47 12.98 -13.22
N VAL A 29 -10.97 13.03 -11.98
CA VAL A 29 -10.95 14.27 -11.17
C VAL A 29 -9.52 14.65 -10.76
N ARG A 30 -8.70 13.68 -10.34
CA ARG A 30 -7.28 13.89 -10.04
C ARG A 30 -6.52 14.38 -11.27
N ALA A 31 -6.71 13.73 -12.41
CA ALA A 31 -6.04 14.11 -13.66
C ALA A 31 -6.45 15.53 -14.13
N LEU A 32 -7.73 15.87 -14.00
CA LEU A 32 -8.23 17.20 -14.35
C LEU A 32 -7.67 18.28 -13.41
N ARG A 33 -7.67 18.04 -12.09
CA ARG A 33 -7.06 18.94 -11.11
C ARG A 33 -5.58 19.13 -11.37
N HIS A 34 -4.85 18.04 -11.63
CA HIS A 34 -3.43 18.06 -12.01
C HIS A 34 -3.16 18.98 -13.20
N TRP A 35 -3.96 18.80 -14.25
CA TRP A 35 -3.83 19.59 -15.47
C TRP A 35 -4.17 21.07 -15.26
N ILE A 36 -5.26 21.38 -14.54
CA ILE A 36 -5.66 22.76 -14.21
C ILE A 36 -4.56 23.46 -13.40
N GLU A 37 -4.03 22.79 -12.38
CA GLU A 37 -2.98 23.35 -11.53
C GLU A 37 -1.70 23.61 -12.33
N ARG A 38 -1.25 22.66 -13.16
CA ARG A 38 -0.09 22.88 -14.05
C ARG A 38 -0.32 24.05 -15.01
N ALA A 39 -1.51 24.15 -15.61
CA ALA A 39 -1.83 25.23 -16.54
C ALA A 39 -1.85 26.61 -15.87
N ALA A 40 -2.33 26.70 -14.61
CA ALA A 40 -2.46 27.96 -13.90
C ALA A 40 -1.16 28.48 -13.29
N ARG A 41 -0.32 27.61 -12.71
CA ARG A 41 0.88 28.01 -11.95
C ARG A 41 2.20 27.40 -12.46
N GLY A 42 2.15 26.54 -13.47
CA GLY A 42 3.32 25.87 -14.05
C GLY A 42 3.76 24.57 -13.36
N TYR A 43 3.14 24.22 -12.23
CA TYR A 43 3.36 22.99 -11.49
C TYR A 43 2.06 22.52 -10.82
N SER A 44 1.95 21.25 -10.47
CA SER A 44 0.84 20.75 -9.64
C SER A 44 1.33 20.28 -8.28
N GLN A 45 0.42 20.20 -7.31
CA GLN A 45 0.69 19.53 -6.03
C GLN A 45 1.03 18.07 -6.24
N PHE A 46 0.51 17.41 -7.29
CA PHE A 46 0.92 16.05 -7.62
C PHE A 46 2.35 15.97 -8.19
N ASP A 47 2.94 17.08 -8.64
CA ASP A 47 4.36 17.15 -9.03
C ASP A 47 5.28 17.35 -7.82
N MET A 48 4.71 17.80 -6.70
CA MET A 48 5.45 18.01 -5.46
C MET A 48 5.53 16.67 -4.75
N TRP A 49 6.70 16.05 -4.82
CA TRP A 49 7.00 14.87 -4.01
C TRP A 49 7.40 15.34 -2.62
N ASN A 50 6.72 14.83 -1.61
CA ASN A 50 7.18 14.91 -0.23
C ASN A 50 8.09 13.70 0.01
N GLY A 51 9.30 13.93 0.51
CA GLY A 51 10.22 12.84 0.86
C GLY A 51 9.61 11.86 1.87
N GLY A 52 8.72 12.34 2.75
CA GLY A 52 7.97 11.51 3.69
C GLY A 52 7.02 10.55 2.97
N ASP A 53 6.23 11.04 2.02
CA ASP A 53 5.27 10.23 1.26
C ASP A 53 5.99 9.18 0.40
N TYR A 54 7.10 9.58 -0.23
CA TYR A 54 7.94 8.64 -0.97
C TYR A 54 8.48 7.53 -0.07
N LEU A 55 9.00 7.89 1.11
CA LEU A 55 9.53 6.91 2.06
C LEU A 55 8.43 5.98 2.58
N ALA A 56 7.25 6.52 2.85
CA ALA A 56 6.09 5.73 3.29
C ALA A 56 5.65 4.73 2.22
N ASP A 57 5.57 5.15 0.95
CA ASP A 57 5.26 4.26 -0.17
C ASP A 57 6.31 3.14 -0.31
N VAL A 58 7.59 3.46 -0.12
CA VAL A 58 8.68 2.46 -0.14
C VAL A 58 8.55 1.47 1.02
N ILE A 59 8.30 1.94 2.24
CA ILE A 59 8.12 1.08 3.42
C ILE A 59 6.89 0.17 3.25
N ALA A 60 5.74 0.74 2.87
CA ALA A 60 4.52 -0.02 2.64
C ALA A 60 4.71 -1.07 1.54
N GLY A 61 5.29 -0.66 0.40
CA GLY A 61 5.57 -1.56 -0.71
C GLY A 61 6.52 -2.70 -0.33
N THR A 62 7.56 -2.40 0.47
CA THR A 62 8.52 -3.41 0.94
C THR A 62 7.85 -4.39 1.91
N ALA A 63 7.08 -3.91 2.88
CA ALA A 63 6.34 -4.75 3.82
C ALA A 63 5.36 -5.68 3.10
N TYR A 64 4.61 -5.15 2.12
CA TYR A 64 3.69 -5.94 1.31
C TYR A 64 4.41 -6.97 0.43
N TRP A 65 5.55 -6.60 -0.16
CA TRP A 65 6.35 -7.51 -0.96
C TRP A 65 6.83 -8.71 -0.11
N HIS A 66 7.29 -8.45 1.12
CA HIS A 66 7.65 -9.49 2.08
C HIS A 66 6.45 -10.34 2.51
N PHE A 67 5.27 -9.73 2.69
CA PHE A 67 4.04 -10.45 2.99
C PHE A 67 3.69 -11.45 1.87
N VAL A 68 3.74 -11.03 0.61
CA VAL A 68 3.37 -11.86 -0.56
C VAL A 68 4.39 -12.97 -0.83
N HIS A 69 5.68 -12.65 -0.80
CA HIS A 69 6.73 -13.59 -1.22
C HIS A 69 7.34 -14.40 -0.07
N ASN A 70 7.05 -14.00 1.17
CA ASN A 70 7.42 -14.63 2.45
C ASN A 70 8.52 -15.70 2.38
N HIS A 71 9.77 -15.25 2.29
CA HIS A 71 10.95 -16.12 2.24
C HIS A 71 11.53 -16.45 3.63
N GLY A 72 10.91 -15.99 4.72
CA GLY A 72 11.37 -16.22 6.08
C GLY A 72 10.71 -15.29 7.10
N TRP A 73 10.75 -15.67 8.37
CA TRP A 73 10.23 -14.89 9.49
C TRP A 73 11.16 -14.98 10.71
N PRO A 74 11.09 -14.04 11.67
CA PRO A 74 11.92 -14.07 12.86
C PRO A 74 11.66 -15.32 13.73
N VAL A 75 12.72 -15.95 14.24
CA VAL A 75 12.64 -17.18 15.07
C VAL A 75 11.81 -16.98 16.36
N ARG A 76 11.71 -15.75 16.84
CA ARG A 76 11.00 -15.39 18.08
C ARG A 76 9.47 -15.37 17.96
N MET A 77 8.91 -15.54 16.76
CA MET A 77 7.47 -15.47 16.51
C MET A 77 7.02 -16.50 15.49
N THR A 78 5.72 -16.74 15.44
CA THR A 78 5.10 -17.58 14.42
C THR A 78 5.06 -16.85 13.08
N ARG A 79 4.82 -17.62 12.02
CA ARG A 79 4.68 -17.07 10.67
C ARG A 79 3.44 -16.17 10.59
N GLU A 80 2.36 -16.57 11.24
CA GLU A 80 1.09 -15.87 11.25
C GLU A 80 1.24 -14.49 11.93
N GLU A 81 1.86 -14.45 13.12
CA GLU A 81 2.18 -13.20 13.81
C GLU A 81 3.06 -12.28 12.95
N TRP A 82 4.02 -12.85 12.22
CA TRP A 82 4.87 -12.06 11.33
C TRP A 82 4.11 -11.44 10.16
N LEU A 83 3.19 -12.20 9.56
CA LEU A 83 2.36 -11.70 8.47
C LEU A 83 1.41 -10.60 8.94
N ASP A 84 0.86 -10.73 10.14
CA ASP A 84 0.00 -9.70 10.75
C ASP A 84 0.78 -8.40 10.97
N ILE A 85 2.01 -8.48 11.50
CA ILE A 85 2.88 -7.31 11.68
C ILE A 85 3.17 -6.63 10.34
N LEU A 86 3.50 -7.39 9.29
CA LEU A 86 3.80 -6.84 7.97
C LEU A 86 2.58 -6.13 7.35
N LEU A 87 1.37 -6.70 7.52
CA LEU A 87 0.14 -6.07 7.07
C LEU A 87 -0.15 -4.79 7.83
N GLU A 88 0.04 -4.78 9.15
CA GLU A 88 -0.21 -3.59 9.97
C GLU A 88 0.76 -2.45 9.62
N ILE A 89 2.03 -2.76 9.35
CA ILE A 89 3.00 -1.78 8.81
C ILE A 89 2.52 -1.27 7.44
N HIS A 90 2.18 -2.18 6.51
CA HIS A 90 1.69 -1.77 5.18
C HIS A 90 0.47 -0.84 5.27
N ASP A 91 -0.53 -1.21 6.07
CA ASP A 91 -1.78 -0.46 6.18
C ASP A 91 -1.54 0.90 6.84
N GLY A 92 -0.69 0.97 7.86
CA GLY A 92 -0.33 2.22 8.51
C GLY A 92 0.39 3.20 7.58
N PHE A 93 1.34 2.73 6.78
CA PHE A 93 2.09 3.57 5.83
C PHE A 93 1.36 3.82 4.50
N SER A 94 0.30 3.07 4.20
CA SER A 94 -0.55 3.29 3.01
C SER A 94 -1.75 4.20 3.30
N THR A 95 -1.99 4.55 4.56
CA THR A 95 -3.15 5.37 4.95
C THR A 95 -2.90 6.83 4.56
N ARG A 96 -3.75 7.33 3.66
CA ARG A 96 -3.79 8.73 3.25
C ARG A 96 -5.14 9.34 3.59
N ASP A 97 -5.15 10.57 4.05
CA ASP A 97 -6.39 11.26 4.38
C ASP A 97 -7.12 11.80 3.12
N GLU A 98 -8.24 12.48 3.34
CA GLU A 98 -9.06 13.07 2.26
C GLU A 98 -8.29 14.11 1.41
N TYR A 99 -7.27 14.73 2.01
CA TYR A 99 -6.42 15.76 1.41
C TYR A 99 -5.10 15.21 0.86
N ASP A 100 -4.93 13.88 0.85
CA ASP A 100 -3.70 13.18 0.43
C ASP A 100 -2.52 13.42 1.40
N ASP A 101 -2.77 13.95 2.59
CA ASP A 101 -1.76 14.08 3.62
C ASP A 101 -1.54 12.71 4.27
N LEU A 102 -0.27 12.35 4.39
CA LEU A 102 0.16 11.13 5.00
C LEU A 102 -0.04 11.19 6.52
N GLN A 103 -0.86 10.29 7.04
CA GLN A 103 -1.14 10.15 8.48
C GLN A 103 -0.73 8.74 8.90
N ILE A 104 0.51 8.60 9.36
CA ILE A 104 1.03 7.30 9.80
C ILE A 104 0.67 7.10 11.28
N PRO A 105 -0.07 6.03 11.63
CA PRO A 105 -0.33 5.69 13.03
C PRO A 105 0.96 5.37 13.79
N ASP A 106 1.05 5.79 15.06
CA ASP A 106 2.21 5.51 15.93
C ASP A 106 2.55 4.00 15.99
N ILE A 107 1.51 3.14 16.00
CA ILE A 107 1.68 1.69 16.00
C ILE A 107 2.49 1.17 14.81
N ALA A 108 2.31 1.76 13.62
CA ALA A 108 3.05 1.34 12.43
C ALA A 108 4.54 1.72 12.53
N TRP A 109 4.82 2.89 13.11
CA TRP A 109 6.19 3.32 13.41
C TRP A 109 6.87 2.42 14.44
N ASP A 110 6.16 2.05 15.50
CA ASP A 110 6.70 1.19 16.55
C ASP A 110 6.96 -0.23 16.03
N LEU A 111 6.03 -0.80 15.26
CA LEU A 111 6.22 -2.11 14.63
C LEU A 111 7.40 -2.14 13.66
N LEU A 112 7.56 -1.09 12.85
CA LEU A 112 8.70 -0.92 11.96
C LEU A 112 10.01 -0.88 12.75
N ARG A 113 10.06 -0.08 13.83
CA ARG A 113 11.25 0.06 14.69
C ARG A 113 11.61 -1.24 15.40
N GLU A 114 10.64 -1.97 15.93
CA GLU A 114 10.89 -3.16 16.74
C GLU A 114 11.26 -4.41 15.94
N ASN A 115 10.81 -4.49 14.69
CA ASN A 115 10.93 -5.71 13.89
C ASN A 115 11.80 -5.55 12.65
N LEU A 116 12.01 -4.33 12.17
CA LEU A 116 12.77 -4.03 10.97
C LEU A 116 13.94 -3.06 11.22
N ASN A 117 14.40 -2.92 12.47
CA ASN A 117 15.57 -2.08 12.79
C ASN A 117 16.82 -2.46 11.99
N THR A 118 17.07 -3.76 11.79
CA THR A 118 18.28 -4.25 11.12
C THR A 118 18.23 -4.12 9.59
N ILE A 119 17.13 -3.65 9.00
CA ILE A 119 17.08 -3.39 7.54
C ILE A 119 17.87 -2.11 7.19
N TRP A 120 18.03 -1.22 8.16
CA TRP A 120 18.58 0.12 7.95
C TRP A 120 20.00 0.32 8.51
N ASP A 121 20.54 -0.70 9.19
CA ASP A 121 21.93 -0.79 9.62
C ASP A 121 22.84 -1.29 8.47
#